data_AF-A0AAV4XBJ2-F1
#
_entry.id   AF-A0AAV4XBJ2-F1
#
_cell.length_a   1.000
_cell.length_b   1.000
_cell.length_c   1.000
_cell.angle_alpha   90.00
_cell.angle_beta   90.00
_cell.angle_gamma   90.00
#
_symmetry.space_group_name_H-M   'P 1'
#
loop_
_entity.id
_entity.type
_entity.pdbx_description
1 polymer ?
#
loop_
_entity_poly.entity_id
_entity_poly.type
_entity_poly.pdbx_seq_one_letter_code
_entity_poly.pdbx_strand_id
1 'polypeptide(L)'
;MKSIVAKDINLGNDASKRLYRGALEAARKLEQRLVQGSSLSELFSTEVTELRKRVKDYCERLIFAEPVEYGKKAEDLLWRKVYYEFFWRCKQNRKKYMESDFHKSSLKNHLLAGIGFYHHLQLRIQTEFHLNLEGKADVPLLWQIKGIKKERWKKYQLSAATDENVLTWAEQAIHRILIYLGDLERYISELDEPESVHLAERFYQQAFCINSANGTPHNQLGSLYSNRFDSAYHYMRCVASQDKFDGAENNLFHLFDKNEEVVTQLYLPESIEKESLKCSRFLSRFIKLCQIFYVKHYENYDAQTYCQDILKEFNIAHNTSFEDAPQKRRFRCLVV
;
A
#
# COMPACT_ATOMS: atom_id res chain seq x y z
N MET A 1 2.42 -5.59 -33.38
CA MET A 1 1.30 -4.62 -33.29
C MET A 1 1.91 -3.23 -33.23
N LYS A 2 1.78 -2.41 -34.28
CA LYS A 2 2.35 -1.05 -34.30
C LYS A 2 1.61 -0.19 -33.26
N SER A 3 2.30 0.25 -32.20
CA SER A 3 1.76 1.24 -31.26
C SER A 3 1.51 2.54 -32.04
N ILE A 4 0.23 2.93 -32.13
CA ILE A 4 -0.23 4.17 -32.78
C ILE A 4 -0.18 5.35 -31.79
N VAL A 5 0.17 5.12 -30.53
CA VAL A 5 0.03 6.13 -29.46
C VAL A 5 1.38 6.76 -29.13
N ALA A 6 1.94 7.57 -30.04
CA ALA A 6 3.12 8.39 -29.73
C ALA A 6 3.39 9.53 -30.73
N LYS A 7 2.34 10.09 -31.35
CA LYS A 7 2.44 11.38 -32.03
C LYS A 7 1.51 12.34 -31.31
N ASP A 8 2.11 13.34 -30.68
CA ASP A 8 1.50 14.63 -30.34
C ASP A 8 0.24 14.57 -29.47
N ILE A 9 0.38 14.25 -28.18
CA ILE A 9 -0.62 14.63 -27.20
C ILE A 9 -0.04 15.73 -26.30
N ASN A 10 0.42 16.81 -26.91
CA ASN A 10 0.31 18.12 -26.24
C ASN A 10 -1.15 18.56 -26.44
N LEU A 11 -2.03 18.01 -25.60
CA LEU A 11 -3.40 18.49 -25.49
C LEU A 11 -3.27 19.92 -24.98
N GLY A 12 -3.47 20.93 -25.83
CA GLY A 12 -3.58 22.31 -25.34
C GLY A 12 -4.55 22.37 -24.15
N ASN A 13 -4.32 23.28 -23.20
CA ASN A 13 -4.97 23.30 -21.88
C ASN A 13 -6.50 23.00 -21.92
N ASP A 14 -7.22 23.50 -22.92
CA ASP A 14 -8.67 23.23 -23.11
C ASP A 14 -9.01 21.76 -23.44
N ALA A 15 -8.15 21.07 -24.18
CA ALA A 15 -8.31 19.65 -24.48
C ALA A 15 -8.07 18.78 -23.23
N SER A 16 -7.08 19.11 -22.39
CA SER A 16 -6.85 18.46 -21.10
C SER A 16 -8.00 18.71 -20.12
N LYS A 17 -8.52 19.94 -20.04
CA LYS A 17 -9.73 20.26 -19.26
C LYS A 17 -10.95 19.44 -19.70
N ARG A 18 -11.19 19.33 -21.02
CA ARG A 18 -12.29 18.50 -21.56
C ARG A 18 -12.11 17.03 -21.22
N LEU A 19 -10.88 16.52 -21.34
CA LEU A 19 -10.56 15.14 -21.00
C LEU A 19 -10.77 14.86 -19.50
N TYR A 20 -10.36 15.78 -18.62
CA TYR A 20 -10.59 15.67 -17.18
C TYR A 20 -12.08 15.70 -16.82
N ARG A 21 -12.87 16.60 -17.43
CA ARG A 21 -14.34 16.58 -17.28
C ARG A 21 -14.94 15.25 -17.75
N GLY A 22 -14.43 14.69 -18.85
CA GLY A 22 -14.83 13.37 -19.34
C GLY A 22 -14.50 12.25 -18.34
N ALA A 23 -13.34 12.30 -17.69
CA ALA A 23 -12.95 11.35 -16.65
C ALA A 23 -13.88 11.43 -15.44
N LEU A 24 -14.18 12.64 -14.96
CA LEU A 24 -15.11 12.86 -13.85
C LEU A 24 -16.52 12.38 -14.17
N GLU A 25 -17.02 12.65 -15.38
CA GLU A 25 -18.36 12.20 -15.79
C GLU A 25 -18.44 10.67 -15.93
N ALA A 26 -17.41 10.03 -16.48
CA ALA A 26 -17.33 8.58 -16.54
C ALA A 26 -17.26 7.96 -15.13
N ALA A 27 -16.50 8.58 -14.22
CA ALA A 27 -16.39 8.15 -12.82
C ALA A 27 -17.72 8.31 -12.06
N ARG A 28 -18.45 9.41 -12.29
CA ARG A 28 -19.77 9.65 -11.71
C ARG A 28 -20.78 8.60 -12.18
N LYS A 29 -20.79 8.28 -13.48
CA LYS A 29 -21.63 7.20 -14.03
C LYS A 29 -21.27 5.85 -13.46
N LEU A 30 -19.97 5.55 -13.34
CA LEU A 30 -19.49 4.32 -12.70
C LEU A 30 -20.02 4.21 -11.27
N GLU A 31 -19.85 5.25 -10.46
CA GLU A 31 -20.32 5.28 -9.08
C GLU A 31 -21.84 5.08 -8.97
N GLN A 32 -22.62 5.74 -9.82
CA GLN A 32 -24.07 5.54 -9.87
C GLN A 32 -24.43 4.06 -10.12
N ARG A 33 -23.75 3.39 -11.04
CA ARG A 33 -23.96 1.97 -11.31
C ARG A 33 -23.49 1.07 -10.17
N LEU A 34 -22.39 1.40 -9.50
CA LEU A 34 -21.90 0.64 -8.35
C LEU A 34 -22.83 0.75 -7.14
N VAL A 35 -23.44 1.92 -6.91
CA VAL A 35 -24.41 2.14 -5.83
C VAL A 35 -25.73 1.44 -6.12
N GLN A 36 -26.23 1.55 -7.36
CA GLN A 36 -27.48 0.90 -7.79
C GLN A 36 -27.35 -0.62 -7.89
N GLY A 37 -26.18 -1.13 -8.26
CA GLY A 37 -25.92 -2.56 -8.39
C GLY A 37 -26.10 -3.27 -7.05
N SER A 38 -27.08 -4.17 -6.99
CA SER A 38 -27.44 -4.96 -5.81
C SER A 38 -26.75 -6.33 -5.79
N SER A 39 -26.24 -6.79 -6.94
CA SER A 39 -25.64 -8.12 -7.10
C SER A 39 -24.20 -8.07 -7.64
N LEU A 40 -23.41 -9.10 -7.32
CA LEU A 40 -22.05 -9.26 -7.87
C LEU A 40 -22.05 -9.33 -9.40
N SER A 41 -23.06 -9.95 -10.01
CA SER A 41 -23.17 -10.04 -11.48
C SER A 41 -23.33 -8.68 -12.15
N GLU A 42 -24.03 -7.74 -11.52
CA GLU A 42 -24.13 -6.36 -12.00
C GLU A 42 -22.79 -5.62 -11.90
N LEU A 43 -22.01 -5.85 -10.84
CA LEU A 43 -20.67 -5.27 -10.67
C LEU A 43 -19.70 -5.72 -11.77
N PHE A 44 -19.84 -6.96 -12.25
CA PHE A 44 -19.03 -7.50 -13.36
C PHE A 44 -19.69 -7.37 -14.73
N SER A 45 -20.77 -6.59 -14.83
CA SER A 45 -21.44 -6.35 -16.12
C SER A 45 -20.53 -5.66 -17.14
N THR A 46 -20.87 -5.84 -18.42
CA THR A 46 -20.16 -5.18 -19.53
C THR A 46 -20.19 -3.65 -19.37
N GLU A 47 -21.31 -3.07 -18.92
CA GLU A 47 -21.43 -1.63 -18.71
C GLU A 47 -20.44 -1.11 -17.66
N VAL A 48 -20.37 -1.76 -16.48
CA VAL A 48 -19.44 -1.38 -15.41
C VAL A 48 -17.99 -1.56 -15.85
N THR A 49 -17.70 -2.62 -16.61
CA THR A 49 -16.36 -2.86 -17.16
C THR A 49 -15.94 -1.79 -18.17
N GLU A 50 -16.82 -1.38 -19.08
CA GLU A 50 -16.56 -0.31 -20.04
C GLU A 50 -16.43 1.06 -19.37
N LEU A 51 -17.21 1.35 -18.32
CA LEU A 51 -17.06 2.58 -17.54
C LEU A 51 -15.71 2.62 -16.81
N ARG A 52 -15.28 1.53 -16.18
CA ARG A 52 -13.94 1.42 -15.55
C ARG A 52 -12.82 1.63 -16.57
N LYS A 53 -12.93 0.99 -17.73
CA LYS A 53 -11.97 1.16 -18.83
C LYS A 53 -11.91 2.62 -19.29
N ARG A 54 -13.06 3.29 -19.47
CA ARG A 54 -13.11 4.69 -19.88
C ARG A 54 -12.47 5.64 -18.87
N VAL A 55 -12.71 5.45 -17.57
CA VAL A 55 -12.04 6.23 -16.50
C VAL A 55 -10.53 6.03 -16.59
N LYS A 56 -10.08 4.78 -16.68
CA LYS A 56 -8.66 4.42 -16.80
C LYS A 56 -8.00 5.08 -18.02
N ASP A 57 -8.62 4.96 -19.20
CA ASP A 57 -8.09 5.48 -20.47
C ASP A 57 -7.98 7.01 -20.46
N TYR A 58 -8.97 7.72 -19.90
CA TYR A 58 -8.91 9.18 -19.78
C TYR A 58 -7.86 9.63 -18.77
N CYS A 59 -7.74 8.95 -17.63
CA CYS A 59 -6.75 9.29 -16.62
C CYS A 59 -5.32 9.01 -17.09
N GLU A 60 -5.05 7.88 -17.74
CA GLU A 60 -3.72 7.59 -18.31
C GLU A 60 -3.32 8.65 -19.33
N ARG A 61 -4.23 9.06 -20.21
CA ARG A 61 -3.95 10.13 -21.18
C ARG A 61 -3.65 11.47 -20.52
N LEU A 62 -4.35 11.82 -19.44
CA LEU A 62 -4.09 13.05 -18.67
C LEU A 62 -2.73 13.04 -17.99
N ILE A 63 -2.35 11.90 -17.41
CA ILE A 63 -1.06 11.71 -16.72
C ILE A 63 0.12 12.09 -17.61
N PHE A 64 0.08 11.71 -18.89
CA PHE A 64 1.16 12.01 -19.84
C PHE A 64 0.99 13.31 -20.61
N ALA A 65 -0.23 13.83 -20.76
CA ALA A 65 -0.48 15.10 -21.43
C ALA A 65 -0.10 16.30 -20.55
N GLU A 66 -0.47 16.27 -19.27
CA GLU A 66 -0.30 17.37 -18.32
C GLU A 66 0.05 16.82 -16.92
N PRO A 67 1.26 16.24 -16.73
CA PRO A 67 1.66 15.55 -15.50
C PRO A 67 1.57 16.45 -14.26
N VAL A 68 1.97 17.72 -14.37
CA VAL A 68 2.01 18.64 -13.22
C VAL A 68 0.60 19.11 -12.83
N GLU A 69 -0.25 19.51 -13.79
CA GLU A 69 -1.59 20.06 -13.49
C GLU A 69 -2.62 18.97 -13.16
N TYR A 70 -2.59 17.86 -13.90
CA TYR A 70 -3.59 16.80 -13.85
C TYR A 70 -3.07 15.44 -13.39
N GLY A 71 -1.77 15.19 -13.41
CA GLY A 71 -1.21 13.85 -13.14
C GLY A 71 -1.68 13.27 -11.80
N LYS A 72 -1.52 13.99 -10.69
CA LYS A 72 -1.99 13.53 -9.37
C LYS A 72 -3.51 13.31 -9.33
N LYS A 73 -4.28 14.26 -9.87
CA LYS A 73 -5.75 14.21 -9.87
C LYS A 73 -6.27 13.01 -10.68
N ALA A 74 -5.66 12.75 -11.83
CA ALA A 74 -5.99 11.65 -12.70
C ALA A 74 -5.61 10.31 -12.06
N GLU A 75 -4.43 10.22 -11.46
CA GLU A 75 -3.96 9.04 -10.74
C GLU A 75 -4.89 8.68 -9.56
N ASP A 76 -5.23 9.66 -8.71
CA ASP A 76 -6.13 9.46 -7.58
C ASP A 76 -7.52 9.01 -8.02
N LEU A 77 -8.07 9.64 -9.05
CA LEU A 77 -9.38 9.28 -9.58
C LEU A 77 -9.37 7.85 -10.15
N LEU A 78 -8.32 7.50 -10.89
CA LEU A 78 -8.12 6.17 -11.47
C LEU A 78 -8.03 5.11 -10.36
N TRP A 79 -7.09 5.26 -9.42
CA TRP A 79 -6.93 4.31 -8.33
C TRP A 79 -8.23 4.14 -7.53
N ARG A 80 -8.80 5.26 -7.08
CA ARG A 80 -9.98 5.28 -6.23
C ARG A 80 -11.17 4.60 -6.90
N LYS A 81 -11.51 4.98 -8.14
CA LYS A 81 -12.75 4.56 -8.79
C LYS A 81 -12.63 3.20 -9.49
N VAL A 82 -11.48 2.89 -10.08
CA VAL A 82 -11.31 1.66 -10.88
C VAL A 82 -10.94 0.46 -10.01
N TYR A 83 -10.19 0.67 -8.92
CA TYR A 83 -9.65 -0.41 -8.10
C TYR A 83 -10.17 -0.37 -6.67
N TYR A 84 -9.91 0.70 -5.92
CA TYR A 84 -10.22 0.74 -4.48
C TYR A 84 -11.71 0.62 -4.17
N GLU A 85 -12.55 1.54 -4.66
CA GLU A 85 -13.99 1.53 -4.41
C GLU A 85 -14.66 0.31 -5.05
N PHE A 86 -14.20 -0.12 -6.22
CA PHE A 86 -14.70 -1.33 -6.88
C PHE A 86 -14.44 -2.58 -6.04
N PHE A 87 -13.19 -2.78 -5.58
CA PHE A 87 -12.84 -3.89 -4.70
C PHE A 87 -13.64 -3.82 -3.40
N TRP A 88 -13.75 -2.64 -2.78
CA TRP A 88 -14.51 -2.48 -1.55
C TRP A 88 -15.99 -2.84 -1.74
N ARG A 89 -16.59 -2.47 -2.88
CA ARG A 89 -17.96 -2.85 -3.23
C ARG A 89 -18.13 -4.37 -3.40
N CYS A 90 -17.14 -5.04 -3.99
CA CYS A 90 -17.09 -6.49 -4.01
C CYS A 90 -16.93 -7.08 -2.59
N LYS A 91 -16.03 -6.50 -1.78
CA LYS A 91 -15.74 -6.91 -0.40
C LYS A 91 -16.96 -6.91 0.52
N GLN A 92 -17.90 -5.98 0.33
CA GLN A 92 -19.20 -6.00 1.03
C GLN A 92 -20.01 -7.29 0.78
N ASN A 93 -19.75 -7.99 -0.32
CA ASN A 93 -20.38 -9.25 -0.70
C ASN A 93 -19.42 -10.44 -0.53
N ARG A 94 -18.47 -10.37 0.43
CA ARG A 94 -17.40 -11.37 0.64
C ARG A 94 -17.87 -12.81 0.61
N LYS A 95 -18.88 -13.15 1.40
CA LYS A 95 -19.42 -14.51 1.45
C LYS A 95 -19.82 -15.01 0.05
N LYS A 96 -20.56 -14.18 -0.69
CA LYS A 96 -21.10 -14.55 -2.01
C LYS A 96 -20.02 -14.73 -3.07
N TYR A 97 -19.00 -13.85 -3.13
CA TYR A 97 -17.96 -14.02 -4.15
C TYR A 97 -16.97 -15.13 -3.78
N MET A 98 -16.79 -15.45 -2.49
CA MET A 98 -15.94 -16.57 -2.08
C MET A 98 -16.61 -17.93 -2.33
N GLU A 99 -17.94 -18.00 -2.29
CA GLU A 99 -18.72 -19.21 -2.61
C GLU A 99 -18.87 -19.46 -4.12
N SER A 100 -18.56 -18.46 -4.97
CA SER A 100 -18.67 -18.56 -6.43
C SER A 100 -17.30 -18.48 -7.09
N ASP A 101 -16.85 -19.59 -7.68
CA ASP A 101 -15.61 -19.63 -8.46
C ASP A 101 -15.59 -18.59 -9.59
N PHE A 102 -16.75 -18.35 -10.21
CA PHE A 102 -16.88 -17.34 -11.26
C PHE A 102 -16.63 -15.92 -10.72
N HIS A 103 -17.27 -15.52 -9.62
CA HIS A 103 -17.09 -14.16 -9.08
C HIS A 103 -15.72 -13.99 -8.43
N LYS A 104 -15.19 -15.01 -7.73
CA LYS A 104 -13.82 -15.04 -7.20
C LYS A 104 -12.80 -14.85 -8.31
N SER A 105 -12.90 -15.63 -9.38
CA SER A 105 -12.02 -15.54 -10.55
C SER A 105 -12.16 -14.20 -11.28
N SER A 106 -13.38 -13.68 -11.43
CA SER A 106 -13.62 -12.37 -12.05
C SER A 106 -12.97 -11.23 -11.27
N LEU A 107 -13.04 -11.26 -9.94
CA LEU A 107 -12.36 -10.30 -9.08
C LEU A 107 -10.83 -10.44 -9.16
N LYS A 108 -10.31 -11.67 -9.07
CA LYS A 108 -8.87 -11.95 -9.19
C LYS A 108 -8.32 -11.45 -10.53
N ASN A 109 -9.00 -11.75 -11.64
CA ASN A 109 -8.60 -11.31 -12.97
C ASN A 109 -8.60 -9.78 -13.11
N HIS A 110 -9.57 -9.10 -12.49
CA HIS A 110 -9.58 -7.62 -12.45
C HIS A 110 -8.36 -7.07 -11.68
N LEU A 111 -8.03 -7.65 -10.53
CA LEU A 111 -6.88 -7.23 -9.72
C LEU A 111 -5.56 -7.50 -10.45
N LEU A 112 -5.40 -8.67 -11.07
CA LEU A 112 -4.23 -9.02 -11.88
C LEU A 112 -4.08 -8.09 -13.10
N ALA A 113 -5.19 -7.74 -13.77
CA ALA A 113 -5.17 -6.74 -14.83
C ALA A 113 -4.74 -5.35 -14.30
N GLY A 114 -5.06 -5.04 -13.03
CA GLY A 114 -4.55 -3.87 -12.31
C GLY A 114 -3.03 -3.90 -12.11
N ILE A 115 -2.50 -5.03 -11.64
CA ILE A 115 -1.05 -5.23 -11.48
C ILE A 115 -0.33 -5.01 -12.81
N GLY A 116 -0.80 -5.64 -13.88
CA GLY A 116 -0.24 -5.46 -15.22
C GLY A 116 -0.32 -4.02 -15.73
N PHE A 117 -1.43 -3.33 -15.48
CA PHE A 117 -1.59 -1.92 -15.82
C PHE A 117 -0.59 -1.03 -15.08
N TYR A 118 -0.44 -1.20 -13.77
CA TYR A 118 0.46 -0.37 -12.96
C TYR A 118 1.93 -0.64 -13.23
N HIS A 119 2.33 -1.88 -13.52
CA HIS A 119 3.69 -2.16 -14.02
C HIS A 119 3.96 -1.50 -15.38
N HIS A 120 2.99 -1.52 -16.30
CA HIS A 120 3.12 -0.81 -17.57
C HIS A 120 3.23 0.70 -17.37
N LEU A 121 2.40 1.28 -16.48
CA LEU A 121 2.45 2.71 -16.14
C LEU A 121 3.79 3.09 -15.50
N GLN A 122 4.29 2.28 -14.55
CA GLN A 122 5.59 2.45 -13.93
C GLN A 122 6.71 2.46 -14.97
N LEU A 123 6.72 1.47 -15.87
CA LEU A 123 7.67 1.40 -16.96
C LEU A 123 7.59 2.66 -17.82
N ARG A 124 6.39 3.06 -18.28
CA ARG A 124 6.23 4.26 -19.11
C ARG A 124 6.75 5.52 -18.42
N ILE A 125 6.37 5.77 -17.17
CA ILE A 125 6.87 6.91 -16.39
C ILE A 125 8.40 6.86 -16.29
N GLN A 126 8.96 5.70 -15.94
CA GLN A 126 10.42 5.51 -15.90
C GLN A 126 11.06 5.85 -17.26
N THR A 127 10.47 5.39 -18.36
CA THR A 127 11.00 5.58 -19.72
C THR A 127 10.90 7.03 -20.21
N GLU A 128 9.77 7.69 -19.98
CA GLU A 128 9.45 9.01 -20.53
C GLU A 128 10.11 10.14 -19.71
N PHE A 129 10.26 9.93 -18.40
CA PHE A 129 10.84 10.91 -17.46
C PHE A 129 12.26 10.53 -17.00
N HIS A 130 12.84 9.45 -17.54
CA HIS A 130 14.22 9.02 -17.27
C HIS A 130 14.56 8.79 -15.80
N LEU A 131 13.62 8.28 -15.02
CA LEU A 131 13.83 8.01 -13.61
C LEU A 131 14.84 6.87 -13.41
N ASN A 132 15.84 7.12 -12.56
CA ASN A 132 16.74 6.06 -12.11
C ASN A 132 16.17 5.36 -10.87
N LEU A 133 15.56 4.20 -11.09
CA LEU A 133 14.94 3.37 -10.05
C LEU A 133 15.81 2.17 -9.66
N GLU A 134 17.00 2.04 -10.24
CA GLU A 134 17.91 0.92 -9.98
C GLU A 134 18.31 0.87 -8.50
N GLY A 135 18.22 -0.31 -7.90
CA GLY A 135 18.51 -0.51 -6.47
C GLY A 135 17.44 0.04 -5.52
N LYS A 136 16.41 0.74 -6.02
CA LYS A 136 15.30 1.25 -5.20
C LYS A 136 13.99 0.49 -5.43
N ALA A 137 13.77 0.00 -6.65
CA ALA A 137 12.60 -0.78 -7.02
C ALA A 137 12.96 -1.90 -8.01
N ASP A 138 12.16 -2.96 -8.01
CA ASP A 138 12.23 -4.06 -8.95
C ASP A 138 11.62 -3.62 -10.27
N VAL A 139 12.45 -3.04 -11.12
CA VAL A 139 12.04 -2.50 -12.42
C VAL A 139 12.56 -3.38 -13.56
N PRO A 140 11.74 -3.59 -14.61
CA PRO A 140 12.16 -4.36 -15.78
C PRO A 140 13.22 -3.61 -16.61
N LEU A 141 13.26 -2.28 -16.50
CA LEU A 141 14.23 -1.45 -17.20
C LEU A 141 15.39 -1.08 -16.28
N LEU A 142 16.57 -1.62 -16.58
CA LEU A 142 17.84 -1.23 -15.98
C LEU A 142 18.65 -0.44 -17.03
N TRP A 143 18.85 0.85 -16.76
CA TRP A 143 19.63 1.76 -17.58
C TRP A 143 21.08 1.30 -17.76
N GLN A 144 21.67 0.60 -16.78
CA GLN A 144 23.06 0.15 -16.83
C GLN A 144 23.28 -1.07 -17.75
N ILE A 145 22.22 -1.77 -18.19
CA ILE A 145 22.37 -2.93 -19.08
C ILE A 145 22.88 -2.50 -20.46
N LYS A 146 24.04 -3.04 -20.86
CA LYS A 146 24.63 -2.89 -22.20
C LYS A 146 23.89 -3.78 -23.21
N GLY A 147 23.69 -3.30 -24.45
CA GLY A 147 23.13 -4.08 -25.56
C GLY A 147 21.65 -3.83 -25.88
N ILE A 148 20.90 -3.14 -25.02
CA ILE A 148 19.54 -2.68 -25.36
C ILE A 148 19.63 -1.47 -26.28
N LYS A 149 19.06 -1.54 -27.49
CA LYS A 149 18.96 -0.40 -28.41
C LYS A 149 18.03 0.67 -27.83
N LYS A 150 18.62 1.68 -27.18
CA LYS A 150 17.92 2.84 -26.58
C LYS A 150 17.51 3.92 -27.61
N GLU A 151 17.63 3.63 -28.90
CA GLU A 151 17.42 4.61 -29.99
C GLU A 151 16.00 5.22 -29.99
N ARG A 152 14.98 4.42 -29.66
CA ARG A 152 13.58 4.89 -29.56
C ARG A 152 13.35 5.89 -28.42
N TRP A 153 14.29 5.96 -27.48
CA TRP A 153 14.16 6.61 -26.18
C TRP A 153 14.88 7.97 -26.16
N LYS A 154 15.81 8.20 -27.11
CA LYS A 154 16.58 9.44 -27.25
C LYS A 154 15.75 10.66 -27.67
N LYS A 155 14.58 10.45 -28.32
CA LYS A 155 13.74 11.56 -28.82
C LYS A 155 12.89 12.20 -27.71
N TYR A 156 12.52 11.44 -26.68
CA TYR A 156 11.75 11.93 -25.52
C TYR A 156 12.66 12.55 -24.43
N GLN A 157 13.97 12.28 -24.47
CA GLN A 157 14.98 12.79 -23.54
C GLN A 157 15.05 14.32 -23.43
N LEU A 158 14.72 15.08 -24.48
CA LEU A 158 15.11 16.50 -24.51
C LEU A 158 14.12 17.47 -23.84
N SER A 159 12.85 17.14 -23.66
CA SER A 159 11.86 18.11 -23.15
C SER A 159 11.45 17.88 -21.70
N ALA A 160 11.24 16.64 -21.27
CA ALA A 160 10.75 16.34 -19.92
C ALA A 160 11.86 16.22 -18.87
N ALA A 161 13.09 15.92 -19.28
CA ALA A 161 14.23 15.73 -18.37
C ALA A 161 14.79 17.04 -17.76
N THR A 162 14.23 18.19 -18.11
CA THR A 162 14.71 19.51 -17.66
C THR A 162 13.75 20.24 -16.72
N ASP A 163 12.52 19.76 -16.57
CA ASP A 163 11.52 20.38 -15.67
C ASP A 163 11.51 19.64 -14.31
N GLU A 164 12.02 20.33 -13.29
CA GLU A 164 12.10 19.83 -11.91
C GLU A 164 10.71 19.46 -11.34
N ASN A 165 9.65 20.18 -11.72
CA ASN A 165 8.29 19.89 -11.25
C ASN A 165 7.78 18.57 -11.83
N VAL A 166 8.11 18.30 -13.10
CA VAL A 166 7.75 17.05 -13.78
C VAL A 166 8.51 15.88 -13.16
N LEU A 167 9.80 16.02 -12.91
CA LEU A 167 10.61 14.99 -12.25
C LEU A 167 10.12 14.70 -10.83
N THR A 168 9.86 15.75 -10.04
CA THR A 168 9.29 15.63 -8.69
C THR A 168 7.95 14.88 -8.72
N TRP A 169 7.05 15.27 -9.64
CA TRP A 169 5.79 14.56 -9.81
C TRP A 169 5.99 13.09 -10.18
N ALA A 170 6.93 12.80 -11.09
CA ALA A 170 7.17 11.45 -11.60
C ALA A 170 7.72 10.53 -10.49
N GLU A 171 8.66 10.99 -9.66
CA GLU A 171 9.14 10.24 -8.50
C GLU A 171 8.02 9.94 -7.50
N GLN A 172 7.19 10.95 -7.20
CA GLN A 172 6.03 10.76 -6.32
C GLN A 172 4.99 9.82 -6.93
N ALA A 173 4.84 9.80 -8.26
CA ALA A 173 3.96 8.86 -8.96
C ALA A 173 4.46 7.42 -8.84
N ILE A 174 5.79 7.19 -8.98
CA ILE A 174 6.37 5.85 -8.75
C ILE A 174 6.13 5.38 -7.32
N HIS A 175 6.34 6.25 -6.33
CA HIS A 175 6.04 5.93 -4.92
C HIS A 175 4.59 5.44 -4.74
N ARG A 176 3.62 6.19 -5.27
CA ARG A 176 2.19 5.85 -5.16
C ARG A 176 1.83 4.58 -5.94
N ILE A 177 2.40 4.39 -7.14
CA ILE A 177 2.21 3.17 -7.93
C ILE A 177 2.66 1.93 -7.15
N LEU A 178 3.80 2.00 -6.44
CA LEU A 178 4.25 0.90 -5.59
C LEU A 178 3.28 0.62 -4.44
N ILE A 179 2.68 1.66 -3.83
CA ILE A 179 1.62 1.48 -2.84
C ILE A 179 0.39 0.80 -3.47
N TYR A 180 -0.03 1.22 -4.66
CA TYR A 180 -1.18 0.60 -5.35
C TYR A 180 -0.92 -0.86 -5.73
N LEU A 181 0.29 -1.18 -6.20
CA LEU A 181 0.71 -2.55 -6.46
C LEU A 181 0.65 -3.40 -5.18
N GLY A 182 1.17 -2.87 -4.06
CA GLY A 182 1.07 -3.54 -2.77
C GLY A 182 -0.37 -3.75 -2.31
N ASP A 183 -1.23 -2.74 -2.49
CA ASP A 183 -2.66 -2.83 -2.14
C ASP A 183 -3.39 -3.86 -2.99
N LEU A 184 -3.10 -3.95 -4.29
CA LEU A 184 -3.67 -4.96 -5.18
C LEU A 184 -3.24 -6.37 -4.79
N GLU A 185 -1.97 -6.60 -4.46
CA GLU A 185 -1.50 -7.90 -3.96
C GLU A 185 -2.15 -8.24 -2.61
N ARG A 186 -2.28 -7.25 -1.71
CA ARG A 186 -3.01 -7.45 -0.45
C ARG A 186 -4.47 -7.85 -0.72
N TYR A 187 -5.14 -7.21 -1.67
CA TYR A 187 -6.51 -7.59 -2.05
C TYR A 187 -6.59 -9.00 -2.65
N ILE A 188 -5.61 -9.42 -3.43
CA ILE A 188 -5.52 -10.79 -3.96
C ILE A 188 -5.32 -11.78 -2.81
N SER A 189 -4.52 -11.44 -1.79
CA SER A 189 -4.32 -12.32 -0.62
C SER A 189 -5.60 -12.60 0.16
N GLU A 190 -6.58 -11.68 0.13
CA GLU A 190 -7.90 -11.89 0.74
C GLU A 190 -8.78 -12.91 -0.02
N LEU A 191 -8.33 -13.39 -1.20
CA LEU A 191 -8.99 -14.38 -2.06
C LEU A 191 -8.38 -15.79 -1.89
N ASP A 192 -7.87 -16.14 -0.71
CA ASP A 192 -7.16 -17.39 -0.41
C ASP A 192 -5.87 -17.59 -1.21
N GLU A 193 -5.12 -16.50 -1.46
CA GLU A 193 -3.83 -16.51 -2.16
C GLU A 193 -2.72 -16.04 -1.20
N PRO A 194 -2.29 -16.87 -0.24
CA PRO A 194 -1.40 -16.43 0.84
C PRO A 194 -0.04 -15.91 0.35
N GLU A 195 0.45 -16.40 -0.80
CA GLU A 195 1.71 -15.97 -1.40
C GLU A 195 1.72 -14.47 -1.77
N SER A 196 0.57 -13.89 -2.09
CA SER A 196 0.47 -12.45 -2.42
C SER A 196 0.80 -11.54 -1.23
N VAL A 197 0.79 -12.04 0.01
CA VAL A 197 1.22 -11.25 1.18
C VAL A 197 2.68 -10.83 1.06
N HIS A 198 3.56 -11.72 0.59
CA HIS A 198 4.98 -11.43 0.41
C HIS A 198 5.23 -10.42 -0.71
N LEU A 199 4.42 -10.47 -1.77
CA LEU A 199 4.48 -9.50 -2.86
C LEU A 199 4.00 -8.12 -2.38
N ALA A 200 2.92 -8.06 -1.62
CA ALA A 200 2.43 -6.82 -1.00
C ALA A 200 3.50 -6.18 -0.11
N GLU A 201 4.10 -6.98 0.79
CA GLU A 201 5.21 -6.54 1.65
C GLU A 201 6.37 -5.95 0.83
N ARG A 202 6.79 -6.67 -0.22
CA ARG A 202 7.90 -6.25 -1.09
C ARG A 202 7.61 -4.93 -1.79
N PHE A 203 6.38 -4.70 -2.25
CA PHE A 203 5.99 -3.43 -2.87
C PHE A 203 5.98 -2.26 -1.87
N TYR A 204 5.46 -2.46 -0.67
CA TYR A 204 5.50 -1.41 0.36
C TYR A 204 6.94 -1.10 0.80
N GLN A 205 7.83 -2.11 0.89
CA GLN A 205 9.24 -1.88 1.17
C GLN A 205 9.94 -1.06 0.06
N GLN A 206 9.63 -1.34 -1.21
CA GLN A 206 10.12 -0.53 -2.33
C GLN A 206 9.57 0.89 -2.28
N ALA A 207 8.28 1.08 -1.96
CA ALA A 207 7.71 2.42 -1.78
C ALA A 207 8.49 3.20 -0.71
N PHE A 208 8.77 2.59 0.44
CA PHE A 208 9.61 3.19 1.47
C PHE A 208 11.02 3.55 0.97
N CYS A 209 11.63 2.73 0.10
CA CYS A 209 12.94 3.03 -0.51
C CYS A 209 12.89 4.22 -1.48
N ILE A 210 11.74 4.48 -2.10
CA ILE A 210 11.52 5.64 -2.97
C ILE A 210 11.31 6.91 -2.14
N ASN A 211 10.48 6.86 -1.09
CA ASN A 211 10.24 8.00 -0.19
C ASN A 211 10.14 7.53 1.26
N SER A 212 11.26 7.64 1.98
CA SER A 212 11.35 7.23 3.39
C SER A 212 10.71 8.22 4.38
N ALA A 213 10.44 9.46 3.95
CA ALA A 213 9.76 10.47 4.76
C ALA A 213 8.25 10.19 4.87
N ASN A 214 7.68 9.42 3.96
CA ASN A 214 6.26 9.10 3.92
C ASN A 214 5.91 7.88 4.79
N GLY A 215 4.96 8.05 5.70
CA GLY A 215 4.51 6.99 6.61
C GLY A 215 3.56 5.97 5.99
N THR A 216 2.97 6.25 4.82
CA THR A 216 1.96 5.37 4.20
C THR A 216 2.43 3.93 4.00
N PRO A 217 3.65 3.65 3.48
CA PRO A 217 4.13 2.27 3.36
C PRO A 217 4.17 1.54 4.71
N HIS A 218 4.55 2.24 5.79
CA HIS A 218 4.50 1.69 7.14
C HIS A 218 3.06 1.44 7.59
N ASN A 219 2.12 2.35 7.35
CA ASN A 219 0.71 2.10 7.65
C ASN A 219 0.18 0.83 6.94
N GLN A 220 0.48 0.67 5.65
CA GLN A 220 0.04 -0.49 4.89
C GLN A 220 0.67 -1.79 5.39
N LEU A 221 1.97 -1.78 5.72
CA LEU A 221 2.66 -2.93 6.34
C LEU A 221 2.04 -3.28 7.69
N GLY A 222 1.68 -2.28 8.50
CA GLY A 222 1.02 -2.50 9.79
C GLY A 222 -0.31 -3.23 9.67
N SER A 223 -1.08 -2.91 8.62
CA SER A 223 -2.34 -3.59 8.28
C SER A 223 -2.15 -4.96 7.60
N LEU A 224 -1.00 -5.20 6.97
CA LEU A 224 -0.69 -6.45 6.28
C LEU A 224 -0.27 -7.55 7.25
N TYR A 225 0.54 -7.23 8.26
CA TYR A 225 1.02 -8.24 9.20
C TYR A 225 -0.11 -8.76 10.09
N SER A 226 -0.16 -10.08 10.23
CA SER A 226 -1.09 -10.77 11.13
C SER A 226 -0.65 -10.72 12.59
N ASN A 227 0.64 -10.48 12.86
CA ASN A 227 1.17 -10.47 14.22
C ASN A 227 1.23 -9.04 14.78
N ARG A 228 0.70 -8.89 15.99
CA ARG A 228 0.53 -7.60 16.69
C ARG A 228 1.82 -6.80 16.85
N PHE A 229 2.96 -7.46 17.04
CA PHE A 229 4.23 -6.77 17.29
C PHE A 229 4.77 -6.11 16.02
N ASP A 230 4.76 -6.82 14.90
CA ASP A 230 5.17 -6.24 13.62
C ASP A 230 4.20 -5.13 13.19
N SER A 231 2.89 -5.31 13.42
CA SER A 231 1.91 -4.24 13.22
C SER A 231 2.18 -3.00 14.08
N ALA A 232 2.46 -3.18 15.37
CA ALA A 232 2.77 -2.10 16.31
C ALA A 232 4.00 -1.30 15.86
N TYR A 233 5.10 -2.01 15.54
CA TYR A 233 6.31 -1.41 15.01
C TYR A 233 6.02 -0.53 13.78
N HIS A 234 5.26 -1.05 12.83
CA HIS A 234 4.94 -0.31 11.61
C HIS A 234 4.01 0.89 11.85
N TYR A 235 2.99 0.77 12.70
CA TYR A 235 2.15 1.93 13.03
C TYR A 235 2.91 3.02 13.78
N MET A 236 3.78 2.66 14.74
CA MET A 236 4.64 3.63 15.43
C MET A 236 5.60 4.31 14.45
N ARG A 237 6.20 3.56 13.52
CA ARG A 237 7.05 4.12 12.46
C ARG A 237 6.29 5.10 11.56
N CYS A 238 5.04 4.80 11.21
CA CYS A 238 4.18 5.69 10.42
C CYS A 238 3.86 6.99 11.19
N VAL A 239 3.55 6.89 12.49
CA VAL A 239 3.29 8.04 13.35
C VAL A 239 4.53 8.93 13.49
N ALA A 240 5.72 8.34 13.52
CA ALA A 240 6.99 9.05 13.61
C ALA A 240 7.51 9.59 12.25
N SER A 241 6.84 9.31 11.14
CA SER A 241 7.22 9.80 9.81
C SER A 241 6.94 11.30 9.66
N GLN A 242 7.73 11.97 8.82
CA GLN A 242 7.54 13.39 8.48
C GLN A 242 6.17 13.61 7.82
N ASP A 243 5.82 12.78 6.84
CA ASP A 243 4.49 12.78 6.21
C ASP A 243 3.68 11.60 6.77
N LYS A 244 3.09 11.81 7.95
CA LYS A 244 2.23 10.83 8.65
C LYS A 244 0.97 10.52 7.83
N PHE A 245 0.55 9.25 7.81
CA PHE A 245 -0.77 8.88 7.28
C PHE A 245 -1.87 9.36 8.23
N ASP A 246 -2.89 10.07 7.72
CA ASP A 246 -3.93 10.71 8.54
C ASP A 246 -4.59 9.76 9.57
N GLY A 247 -4.79 8.49 9.22
CA GLY A 247 -5.39 7.48 10.10
C GLY A 247 -4.41 6.72 11.01
N ALA A 248 -3.11 7.06 11.01
CA ALA A 248 -2.08 6.26 11.67
C ALA A 248 -2.26 6.17 13.20
N GLU A 249 -2.66 7.28 13.83
CA GLU A 249 -2.89 7.32 15.27
C GLU A 249 -4.09 6.46 15.66
N ASN A 250 -5.20 6.54 14.92
CA ASN A 250 -6.36 5.70 15.16
C ASN A 250 -6.03 4.20 15.03
N ASN A 251 -5.23 3.84 14.04
CA ASN A 251 -4.75 2.46 13.87
C ASN A 251 -3.86 2.02 15.05
N LEU A 252 -2.99 2.90 15.55
CA LEU A 252 -2.13 2.64 16.70
C LEU A 252 -2.92 2.53 18.02
N PHE A 253 -3.87 3.42 18.26
CA PHE A 253 -4.73 3.39 19.45
C PHE A 253 -5.58 2.12 19.48
N HIS A 254 -6.23 1.77 18.37
CA HIS A 254 -6.97 0.53 18.27
C HIS A 254 -6.10 -0.72 18.48
N LEU A 255 -4.82 -0.67 18.08
CA LEU A 255 -3.86 -1.72 18.40
C LEU A 255 -3.54 -1.78 19.90
N PHE A 256 -3.41 -0.63 20.57
CA PHE A 256 -3.19 -0.57 22.01
C PHE A 256 -4.38 -1.15 22.78
N ASP A 257 -5.62 -0.78 22.43
CA ASP A 257 -6.83 -1.30 23.08
C ASP A 257 -6.89 -2.83 22.97
N LYS A 258 -6.63 -3.38 21.78
CA LYS A 258 -6.53 -4.83 21.58
C LYS A 258 -5.41 -5.48 22.38
N ASN A 259 -4.28 -4.79 22.56
CA ASN A 259 -3.19 -5.31 23.37
C ASN A 259 -3.57 -5.40 24.85
N GLU A 260 -4.41 -4.50 25.37
CA GLU A 260 -4.92 -4.58 26.75
C GLU A 260 -5.78 -5.82 26.99
N GLU A 261 -6.65 -6.17 26.03
CA GLU A 261 -7.42 -7.42 26.06
C GLU A 261 -6.50 -8.64 26.09
N VAL A 262 -5.45 -8.65 25.25
CA VAL A 262 -4.47 -9.74 25.19
C VAL A 262 -3.66 -9.85 26.48
N VAL A 263 -3.20 -8.72 27.05
CA VAL A 263 -2.50 -8.71 28.34
C VAL A 263 -3.37 -9.36 29.40
N THR A 264 -4.65 -8.99 29.50
CA THR A 264 -5.58 -9.59 30.47
C THR A 264 -5.65 -11.11 30.34
N GLN A 265 -5.74 -11.65 29.12
CA GLN A 265 -5.77 -13.09 28.87
C GLN A 265 -4.44 -13.80 29.20
N LEU A 266 -3.31 -13.15 28.95
CA LEU A 266 -1.98 -13.71 29.17
C LEU A 266 -1.61 -13.84 30.66
N TYR A 267 -2.25 -13.05 31.53
CA TYR A 267 -2.02 -13.04 32.98
C TYR A 267 -3.15 -13.74 33.78
N LEU A 268 -4.07 -14.45 33.13
CA LEU A 268 -4.97 -15.38 33.82
C LEU A 268 -4.14 -16.49 34.51
N PRO A 269 -4.57 -17.02 35.68
CA PRO A 269 -3.82 -18.06 36.41
C PRO A 269 -3.46 -19.28 35.54
N GLU A 270 -4.39 -19.71 34.68
CA GLU A 270 -4.20 -20.84 33.76
C GLU A 270 -3.20 -20.57 32.62
N SER A 271 -2.89 -19.29 32.35
CA SER A 271 -2.00 -18.86 31.26
C SER A 271 -0.61 -18.47 31.74
N ILE A 272 -0.48 -18.00 32.99
CA ILE A 272 0.77 -17.42 33.49
C ILE A 272 1.89 -18.47 33.60
N GLU A 273 1.54 -19.70 33.94
CA GLU A 273 2.47 -20.82 34.07
C GLU A 273 2.90 -21.42 32.73
N LYS A 274 2.22 -21.07 31.62
CA LYS A 274 2.55 -21.62 30.29
C LYS A 274 3.83 -21.00 29.75
N GLU A 275 4.87 -21.83 29.63
CA GLU A 275 6.18 -21.48 29.10
C GLU A 275 6.11 -20.93 27.67
N SER A 276 5.27 -21.52 26.83
CA SER A 276 5.07 -21.13 25.42
C SER A 276 4.57 -19.68 25.24
N LEU A 277 4.02 -19.08 26.29
CA LEU A 277 3.49 -17.71 26.26
C LEU A 277 4.48 -16.65 26.76
N LYS A 278 5.70 -17.03 27.19
CA LYS A 278 6.71 -16.09 27.69
C LYS A 278 7.01 -14.95 26.71
N CYS A 279 7.28 -15.28 25.45
CA CYS A 279 7.52 -14.27 24.41
C CYS A 279 6.29 -13.39 24.16
N SER A 280 5.09 -13.97 24.19
CA SER A 280 3.84 -13.21 24.04
C SER A 280 3.61 -12.21 25.17
N ARG A 281 3.90 -12.60 26.41
CA ARG A 281 3.85 -11.73 27.60
C ARG A 281 4.81 -10.57 27.47
N PHE A 282 6.08 -10.86 27.19
CA PHE A 282 7.11 -9.84 26.98
C PHE A 282 6.69 -8.82 25.90
N LEU A 283 6.31 -9.29 24.71
CA LEU A 283 5.95 -8.40 23.60
C LEU A 283 4.71 -7.56 23.92
N SER A 284 3.70 -8.14 24.58
CA SER A 284 2.51 -7.41 24.97
C SER A 284 2.78 -6.38 26.07
N ARG A 285 3.66 -6.67 27.04
CA ARG A 285 4.13 -5.66 28.01
C ARG A 285 4.95 -4.57 27.34
N PHE A 286 5.83 -4.92 26.40
CA PHE A 286 6.61 -3.94 25.65
C PHE A 286 5.71 -2.96 24.89
N ILE A 287 4.68 -3.45 24.18
CA ILE A 287 3.69 -2.58 23.52
C ILE A 287 2.96 -1.69 24.54
N LYS A 288 2.62 -2.22 25.72
CA LYS A 288 1.99 -1.43 26.80
C LYS A 288 2.92 -0.32 27.31
N LEU A 289 4.22 -0.58 27.41
CA LEU A 289 5.21 0.44 27.76
C LEU A 289 5.28 1.54 26.69
N CYS A 290 5.31 1.16 25.39
CA CYS A 290 5.24 2.12 24.29
C CYS A 290 3.98 2.99 24.38
N GLN A 291 2.81 2.42 24.69
CA GLN A 291 1.57 3.16 24.90
C GLN A 291 1.70 4.18 26.04
N ILE A 292 2.27 3.79 27.19
CA ILE A 292 2.46 4.66 28.35
C ILE A 292 3.32 5.87 27.96
N PHE A 293 4.45 5.64 27.28
CA PHE A 293 5.32 6.74 26.83
C PHE A 293 4.69 7.60 25.74
N TYR A 294 3.91 7.00 24.84
CA TYR A 294 3.26 7.72 23.75
C TYR A 294 2.11 8.63 24.25
N VAL A 295 1.29 8.16 25.19
CA VAL A 295 0.04 8.86 25.57
C VAL A 295 0.24 9.98 26.60
N LYS A 296 1.41 10.11 27.25
CA LYS A 296 1.82 11.19 28.18
C LYS A 296 0.84 11.57 29.33
N HIS A 297 -0.33 10.95 29.44
CA HIS A 297 -1.40 11.30 30.38
C HIS A 297 -1.62 10.28 31.50
N TYR A 298 -0.73 9.31 31.69
CA TYR A 298 -0.85 8.33 32.76
C TYR A 298 0.02 8.71 33.96
N GLU A 299 -0.34 9.81 34.64
CA GLU A 299 0.32 10.30 35.87
C GLU A 299 0.27 9.30 37.04
N ASN A 300 -0.45 8.18 36.91
CA ASN A 300 -0.67 7.18 37.96
C ASN A 300 -0.07 5.78 37.69
N TYR A 301 0.73 5.60 36.62
CA TYR A 301 1.39 4.32 36.37
C TYR A 301 2.86 4.36 36.79
N ASP A 302 3.26 3.42 37.63
CA ASP A 302 4.66 3.19 38.01
C ASP A 302 5.45 2.67 36.79
N ALA A 303 5.84 3.59 35.92
CA ALA A 303 6.66 3.31 34.74
C ALA A 303 7.97 2.61 35.14
N GLN A 304 8.51 2.89 36.33
CA GLN A 304 9.71 2.25 36.84
C GLN A 304 9.48 0.75 37.09
N THR A 305 8.37 0.37 37.72
CA THR A 305 7.99 -1.04 37.90
C THR A 305 7.80 -1.74 36.55
N TYR A 306 7.10 -1.12 35.59
CA TYR A 306 6.94 -1.69 34.26
C TYR A 306 8.26 -1.89 33.52
N CYS A 307 9.17 -0.91 33.59
CA CYS A 307 10.50 -1.03 33.01
C CYS A 307 11.29 -2.18 33.66
N GLN A 308 11.26 -2.31 34.99
CA GLN A 308 11.94 -3.40 35.70
C GLN A 308 11.37 -4.77 35.33
N ASP A 309 10.05 -4.90 35.26
CA ASP A 309 9.38 -6.14 34.88
C ASP A 309 9.68 -6.54 33.44
N ILE A 310 9.67 -5.57 32.51
CA ILE A 310 10.01 -5.81 31.11
C ILE A 310 11.47 -6.26 30.97
N LEU A 311 12.40 -5.69 31.73
CA LEU A 311 13.80 -6.13 31.73
C LEU A 311 13.95 -7.57 32.26
N LYS A 312 13.21 -7.93 33.31
CA LYS A 312 13.18 -9.32 33.81
C LYS A 312 12.62 -10.27 32.77
N GLU A 313 11.46 -9.94 32.18
CA GLU A 313 10.82 -10.77 31.15
C GLU A 313 11.68 -10.85 29.87
N PHE A 314 12.38 -9.77 29.50
CA PHE A 314 13.34 -9.77 28.39
C PHE A 314 14.48 -10.75 28.63
N ASN A 315 15.11 -10.71 29.81
CA ASN A 315 16.20 -11.63 30.15
C ASN A 315 15.72 -13.08 30.15
N ILE A 316 14.51 -13.34 30.67
CA ILE A 316 13.91 -14.68 30.66
C ILE A 316 13.65 -15.13 29.22
N ALA A 317 13.01 -14.30 28.41
CA ALA A 317 12.74 -14.61 27.01
C ALA A 317 14.05 -14.83 26.23
N HIS A 318 15.05 -13.97 26.42
CA HIS A 318 16.35 -14.03 25.74
C HIS A 318 17.13 -15.32 26.00
N ASN A 319 17.07 -15.82 27.24
CA ASN A 319 17.78 -17.02 27.67
C ASN A 319 17.02 -18.32 27.37
N THR A 320 15.74 -18.23 26.98
CA THR A 320 15.02 -19.37 26.41
C THR A 320 15.47 -19.49 24.96
N SER A 321 15.82 -20.68 24.48
CA SER A 321 16.31 -20.90 23.12
C SER A 321 15.30 -20.34 22.10
N PHE A 322 15.57 -19.11 21.64
CA PHE A 322 14.86 -18.43 20.57
C PHE A 322 15.23 -19.08 19.23
N GLU A 323 14.97 -20.38 19.07
CA GLU A 323 15.05 -21.03 17.75
C GLU A 323 13.91 -20.55 16.83
N ASP A 324 12.84 -19.98 17.39
CA ASP A 324 11.63 -19.58 16.64
C ASP A 324 11.34 -18.07 16.54
N ALA A 325 12.16 -17.17 17.10
CA ALA A 325 12.01 -15.73 16.81
C ALA A 325 13.03 -15.30 15.75
N PRO A 326 12.59 -14.98 14.52
CA PRO A 326 13.51 -14.54 13.49
C PRO A 326 14.29 -13.30 13.97
N GLN A 327 15.61 -13.29 13.76
CA GLN A 327 16.55 -12.20 14.14
C GLN A 327 16.00 -10.79 13.84
N LYS A 328 15.15 -10.64 12.81
CA LYS A 328 14.42 -9.42 12.44
C LYS A 328 13.63 -8.78 13.60
N ARG A 329 13.07 -9.56 14.54
CA ARG A 329 12.25 -9.01 15.64
C ARG A 329 13.08 -8.33 16.73
N ARG A 330 14.35 -8.74 16.93
CA ARG A 330 15.26 -8.12 17.92
C ARG A 330 15.62 -6.68 17.55
N PHE A 331 15.84 -6.39 16.26
CA PHE A 331 16.14 -5.04 15.79
C PHE A 331 14.96 -4.08 15.89
N ARG A 332 13.72 -4.59 15.79
CA ARG A 332 12.50 -3.77 15.86
C ARG A 332 12.25 -3.18 17.25
N CYS A 333 12.62 -3.89 18.33
CA CYS A 333 12.56 -3.35 19.70
C CYS A 333 13.60 -2.25 19.98
N LEU A 334 14.67 -2.13 19.18
CA LEU A 334 15.73 -1.12 19.36
C LEU A 334 15.43 0.19 18.62
N VAL A 335 14.47 0.16 17.69
CA VAL A 335 14.16 1.25 16.76
C VAL A 335 12.85 1.96 17.13
N VAL A 336 12.00 1.30 17.93
CA VAL A 336 10.85 1.89 18.63
C VAL A 336 11.34 2.47 19.94
#